data_AF-A0A1Q3AZZ8-F1
#
_entry.id   AF-A0A1Q3AZZ8-F1
#
_cell.length_a   1.000
_cell.length_b   1.000
_cell.length_c   1.000
_cell.angle_alpha   90.00
_cell.angle_beta   90.00
_cell.angle_gamma   90.00
#
_symmetry.space_group_name_H-M   'P 1'
#
loop_
_entity.id
_entity.type
_entity.pdbx_description
1 polymer ?
#
loop_
_entity_poly.entity_id
_entity_poly.type
_entity_poly.pdbx_seq_one_letter_code
_entity_poly.pdbx_strand_id
1 'polypeptide(L)'
;IYGVCDSYGRRSLWADLIHCAHRFKMSPWVMLGDFNVTRFGHEHSSSSRITKAMNEFNNMIRTAELEDLRTSGCKLTWSNLRKGRAAIAKNISDHSPISIQLLQSLRTSGRPFKFLKFWADHCDFIQIVKQEWVKTYPRLPLVVIHLKLKCLKGCLKRLSTRPDTLAYNLRQKLYRIQDQLDARPEDEELKNQEIILRQQLIQANKDEEGFYKQKSRIQWLKDGDANT
;
A
#
# COMPACT_ATOMS: atom_id res chain seq x y z
N ILE A 1 -3.96 6.29 16.74
CA ILE A 1 -4.65 7.41 17.42
C ILE A 1 -5.54 8.11 16.41
N TYR A 2 -6.74 8.53 16.80
CA TYR A 2 -7.63 9.31 15.94
C TYR A 2 -8.05 10.58 16.70
N GLY A 3 -7.61 11.73 16.21
CA GLY A 3 -7.97 13.04 16.74
C GLY A 3 -9.28 13.50 16.13
N VAL A 4 -10.30 13.75 16.95
CA VAL A 4 -11.55 14.32 16.48
C VAL A 4 -11.34 15.72 15.87
N CYS A 5 -12.16 16.11 14.89
CA CYS A 5 -12.02 17.43 14.26
C CYS A 5 -12.35 18.61 15.22
N ASP A 6 -13.08 18.33 16.30
CA ASP A 6 -13.46 19.34 17.29
C ASP A 6 -12.25 19.82 18.14
N SER A 7 -12.29 21.10 18.53
CA SER A 7 -11.22 21.74 19.30
C SER A 7 -11.18 21.31 20.77
N TYR A 8 -12.33 21.05 21.39
CA TYR A 8 -12.41 20.59 22.77
C TYR A 8 -11.94 19.14 22.88
N GLY A 9 -12.45 18.27 21.99
CA GLY A 9 -12.04 16.87 21.95
C GLY A 9 -10.54 16.68 21.67
N ARG A 10 -9.91 17.51 20.83
CA ARG A 10 -8.46 17.48 20.63
C ARG A 10 -7.67 17.84 21.87
N ARG A 11 -8.12 18.82 22.65
CA ARG A 11 -7.40 19.21 23.90
C ARG A 11 -7.44 18.10 24.94
N SER A 12 -8.55 17.36 25.04
CA SER A 12 -8.62 16.16 25.88
C SER A 12 -7.59 15.13 25.43
N LEU A 13 -7.55 14.84 24.12
CA LEU A 13 -6.56 13.92 23.56
C LEU A 13 -5.12 14.37 23.82
N TRP A 14 -4.81 15.66 23.74
CA TRP A 14 -3.48 16.18 24.06
C TRP A 14 -3.10 15.94 25.52
N ALA A 15 -4.03 16.12 26.45
CA ALA A 15 -3.79 15.83 27.86
C ALA A 15 -3.52 14.33 28.08
N ASP A 16 -4.29 13.46 27.44
CA ASP A 16 -4.11 11.99 27.53
C ASP A 16 -2.77 11.54 26.96
N LEU A 17 -2.32 12.12 25.83
CA LEU A 17 -1.03 11.81 25.25
C LEU A 17 0.14 12.27 26.11
N ILE A 18 0.03 13.44 26.75
CA ILE A 18 1.03 13.91 27.72
C ILE A 18 1.07 12.99 28.95
N HIS A 19 -0.09 12.55 29.44
CA HIS A 19 -0.16 11.59 30.53
C HIS A 19 0.53 10.26 30.18
N CYS A 20 0.27 9.73 28.98
CA CYS A 20 0.95 8.56 28.45
C CYS A 20 2.47 8.78 28.33
N ALA A 21 2.91 9.94 27.84
CA ALA A 21 4.34 10.27 27.73
C ALA A 21 5.05 10.18 29.08
N HIS A 22 4.43 10.73 30.14
CA HIS A 22 4.96 10.60 31.50
C HIS A 22 4.99 9.14 31.97
N ARG A 23 3.97 8.36 31.64
CA ARG A 23 3.88 6.94 32.05
C ARG A 23 4.94 6.06 31.39
N PHE A 24 5.33 6.38 30.15
CA PHE A 24 6.31 5.64 29.36
C PHE A 24 7.70 6.25 29.37
N LYS A 25 7.98 7.24 30.24
CA LYS A 25 9.25 7.99 30.26
C LYS A 25 10.51 7.12 30.30
N MET A 26 10.43 5.91 30.84
CA MET A 26 11.56 4.97 30.96
C MET A 26 11.65 3.97 29.79
N SER A 27 10.87 4.12 28.73
CA SER A 27 10.86 3.20 27.59
C SER A 27 10.67 3.95 26.28
N PRO A 28 11.28 3.47 25.17
CA PRO A 28 11.01 4.05 23.86
C PRO A 28 9.54 3.84 23.51
N TRP A 29 8.86 4.90 23.08
CA TRP A 29 7.47 4.85 22.66
C TRP A 29 7.27 5.62 21.36
N VAL A 30 6.26 5.23 20.60
CA VAL A 30 5.90 5.85 19.33
C VAL A 30 4.40 6.07 19.30
N MET A 31 3.98 7.20 18.76
CA MET A 31 2.58 7.49 18.52
C MET A 31 2.31 7.64 17.03
N LEU A 32 1.31 6.92 16.52
CA LEU A 32 0.90 6.92 15.13
C LEU A 32 -0.61 7.09 15.04
N GLY A 33 -1.07 7.92 14.12
CA GLY A 33 -2.48 8.24 14.01
C GLY A 33 -2.81 9.32 13.01
N ASP A 34 -4.10 9.53 12.85
CA ASP A 34 -4.65 10.72 12.20
C ASP A 34 -4.99 11.73 13.29
N PHE A 35 -4.32 12.87 13.29
CA PHE A 35 -4.48 13.90 14.31
C PHE A 35 -5.41 15.03 13.86
N ASN A 36 -5.88 15.03 12.60
CA ASN A 36 -6.68 16.09 12.00
C ASN A 36 -6.08 17.51 12.16
N VAL A 37 -4.75 17.61 12.31
CA VAL A 37 -4.00 18.86 12.49
C VAL A 37 -2.63 18.73 11.83
N THR A 38 -2.23 19.75 11.07
CA THR A 38 -0.86 19.88 10.55
C THR A 38 0.05 20.55 11.57
N ARG A 39 1.36 20.27 11.54
CA ARG A 39 2.34 20.92 12.42
C ARG A 39 2.72 22.29 11.90
N PHE A 40 2.87 22.43 10.59
CA PHE A 40 3.31 23.66 9.94
C PHE A 40 2.41 24.10 8.80
N GLY A 41 2.34 25.41 8.55
CA GLY A 41 1.46 25.97 7.52
C GLY A 41 1.77 25.42 6.12
N HIS A 42 3.04 25.16 5.82
CA HIS A 42 3.47 24.62 4.54
C HIS A 42 3.10 23.15 4.32
N GLU A 43 2.65 22.43 5.36
CA GLU A 43 2.08 21.08 5.23
C GLU A 43 0.61 21.13 4.77
N HIS A 44 0.04 22.32 4.66
CA HIS A 44 -1.28 22.55 4.12
C HIS A 44 -1.17 23.15 2.72
N SER A 45 -1.76 22.48 1.73
CA SER A 45 -1.60 22.84 0.31
C SER A 45 -2.24 24.15 -0.10
N SER A 46 -3.27 24.61 0.63
CA SER A 46 -4.05 25.80 0.26
C SER A 46 -3.85 27.00 1.19
N SER A 47 -3.03 26.89 2.24
CA SER A 47 -2.78 28.01 3.14
C SER A 47 -1.53 27.79 3.99
N SER A 48 -0.63 28.77 4.04
CA SER A 48 0.54 28.77 4.93
C SER A 48 0.25 29.37 6.32
N ARG A 49 -1.02 29.71 6.61
CA ARG A 49 -1.39 30.42 7.84
C ARG A 49 -1.22 29.51 9.06
N ILE A 50 -0.57 30.04 10.10
CA ILE A 50 -0.45 29.38 11.40
C ILE A 50 -1.79 29.48 12.13
N THR A 51 -2.34 28.36 12.57
CA THR A 51 -3.60 28.31 13.33
C THR A 51 -3.36 27.97 14.80
N LYS A 52 -4.34 28.29 15.66
CA LYS A 52 -4.28 27.96 17.09
C LYS A 52 -4.11 26.46 17.34
N ALA A 53 -4.79 25.63 16.56
CA ALA A 53 -4.69 24.17 16.66
C ALA A 53 -3.27 23.66 16.41
N MET A 54 -2.54 24.29 15.48
CA MET A 54 -1.15 23.92 15.17
C MET A 54 -0.22 24.27 16.33
N ASN A 55 -0.45 25.42 16.98
CA ASN A 55 0.31 25.80 18.18
C ASN A 55 0.02 24.85 19.35
N GLU A 56 -1.25 24.51 19.59
CA GLU A 56 -1.63 23.54 20.62
C GLU A 56 -1.01 22.15 20.36
N PHE A 57 -1.01 21.70 19.10
CA PHE A 57 -0.39 20.43 18.72
C PHE A 57 1.14 20.44 18.89
N ASN A 58 1.82 21.50 18.45
CA ASN A 58 3.26 21.64 18.65
C ASN A 58 3.65 21.76 20.13
N ASN A 59 2.82 22.40 20.95
CA ASN A 59 3.03 22.44 22.39
C ASN A 59 2.91 21.05 23.01
N MET A 60 1.90 20.25 22.62
CA MET A 60 1.77 18.87 23.07
C MET A 60 3.01 18.04 22.71
N ILE A 61 3.49 18.12 21.46
CA ILE A 61 4.69 17.39 21.00
C ILE A 61 5.91 17.77 21.86
N ARG A 62 6.12 19.06 22.13
CA ARG A 62 7.22 19.53 22.97
C ARG A 62 7.10 19.04 24.41
N THR A 63 5.92 19.14 25.01
CA THR A 63 5.67 18.70 26.39
C THR A 63 5.84 17.19 26.55
N ALA A 64 5.47 16.42 25.53
CA ALA A 64 5.63 14.96 25.50
C ALA A 64 7.06 14.50 25.13
N GLU A 65 8.00 15.44 24.92
CA GLU A 65 9.38 15.17 24.49
C GLU A 65 9.45 14.32 23.20
N LEU A 66 8.49 14.53 22.30
CA LEU A 66 8.38 13.76 21.06
C LEU A 66 9.13 14.42 19.91
N GLU A 67 9.77 13.58 19.10
CA GLU A 67 10.37 13.97 17.83
C GLU A 67 9.53 13.45 16.66
N ASP A 68 9.46 14.23 15.59
CA ASP A 68 8.76 13.82 14.38
C ASP A 68 9.63 12.92 13.51
N LEU A 69 9.08 11.75 13.18
CA LEU A 69 9.81 10.75 12.44
C LEU A 69 9.85 11.13 10.96
N ARG A 70 11.03 11.05 10.35
CA ARG A 70 11.15 11.22 8.89
C ARG A 70 10.39 10.11 8.17
N THR A 71 9.31 10.50 7.51
CA THR A 71 8.51 9.61 6.67
C THR A 71 9.04 9.65 5.23
N SER A 72 8.85 8.55 4.50
CA SER A 72 9.11 8.47 3.06
C SER A 72 7.81 8.24 2.30
N GLY A 73 7.59 8.96 1.20
CA GLY A 73 6.36 8.85 0.40
C GLY A 73 5.73 10.20 0.09
N CYS A 74 4.39 10.23 -0.01
CA CYS A 74 3.61 11.44 -0.29
C CYS A 74 3.72 12.45 0.86
N LYS A 75 4.06 13.71 0.55
CA LYS A 75 4.20 14.79 1.55
C LYS A 75 2.87 15.20 2.20
N LEU A 76 1.76 14.95 1.53
CA LEU A 76 0.41 15.21 2.02
C LEU A 76 -0.26 13.87 2.31
N THR A 77 -0.78 13.73 3.52
CA THR A 77 -1.37 12.48 4.01
C THR A 77 -2.87 12.41 3.77
N TRP A 78 -3.50 13.54 3.41
CA TRP A 78 -4.94 13.64 3.16
C TRP A 78 -5.28 14.44 1.90
N SER A 79 -6.37 14.05 1.22
CA SER A 79 -6.97 14.77 0.11
C SER A 79 -8.49 14.86 0.26
N ASN A 80 -9.07 16.00 -0.11
CA ASN A 80 -10.52 16.14 -0.22
C ASN A 80 -11.13 15.53 -1.49
N LEU A 81 -10.32 14.88 -2.35
CA LEU A 81 -10.72 14.26 -3.62
C LEU A 81 -11.44 15.18 -4.61
N ARG A 82 -11.40 16.51 -4.40
CA ARG A 82 -12.04 17.50 -5.29
C ARG A 82 -11.16 17.79 -6.50
N LYS A 83 -11.78 18.15 -7.63
CA LYS A 83 -11.09 18.62 -8.86
C LYS A 83 -11.07 20.15 -8.91
N GLY A 84 -10.10 20.72 -9.66
CA GLY A 84 -10.01 22.17 -9.89
C GLY A 84 -9.39 22.97 -8.73
N ARG A 85 -9.72 24.27 -8.62
CA ARG A 85 -9.15 25.20 -7.62
C ARG A 85 -9.45 24.83 -6.16
N ALA A 86 -10.43 23.97 -5.91
CA ALA A 86 -10.80 23.50 -4.57
C ALA A 86 -10.04 22.22 -4.14
N ALA A 87 -9.17 21.67 -4.99
CA ALA A 87 -8.41 20.45 -4.69
C ALA A 87 -7.32 20.72 -3.66
N ILE A 88 -7.32 19.97 -2.55
CA ILE A 88 -6.31 20.09 -1.47
C ILE A 88 -5.11 19.17 -1.76
N ALA A 89 -5.28 18.03 -2.44
CA ALA A 89 -4.15 17.25 -2.95
C ALA A 89 -4.61 16.39 -4.12
N LYS A 90 -3.79 16.23 -5.15
CA LYS A 90 -4.09 15.29 -6.24
C LYS A 90 -3.72 13.88 -5.78
N ASN A 91 -4.68 13.18 -5.19
CA ASN A 91 -4.50 11.84 -4.67
C ASN A 91 -5.68 10.95 -5.08
N ILE A 92 -5.44 9.64 -5.16
CA ILE A 92 -6.42 8.65 -5.65
C ILE A 92 -7.31 8.14 -4.48
N SER A 93 -6.85 8.30 -3.24
CA SER A 93 -7.60 8.06 -2.00
C SER A 93 -7.51 9.30 -1.12
N ASP A 94 -8.51 9.47 -0.26
CA ASP A 94 -8.58 10.47 0.79
C ASP A 94 -7.43 10.35 1.81
N HIS A 95 -6.82 9.18 1.97
CA HIS A 95 -5.63 8.99 2.82
C HIS A 95 -4.46 8.37 2.05
N SER A 96 -3.24 8.84 2.33
CA SER A 96 -2.00 8.22 1.82
C SER A 96 -1.32 7.36 2.88
N PRO A 97 -0.82 6.16 2.51
CA PRO A 97 -0.05 5.35 3.43
C PRO A 97 1.27 6.03 3.79
N ILE A 98 1.59 6.04 5.08
CA ILE A 98 2.86 6.56 5.61
C ILE A 98 3.84 5.39 5.75
N SER A 99 5.05 5.54 5.19
CA SER A 99 6.14 4.58 5.37
C SER A 99 7.20 5.14 6.32
N ILE A 100 7.52 4.38 7.37
CA ILE A 100 8.54 4.72 8.38
C ILE A 100 9.59 3.62 8.38
N GLN A 101 10.85 4.01 8.21
CA GLN A 101 11.98 3.10 8.26
C GLN A 101 12.68 3.20 9.62
N LEU A 102 12.31 2.32 10.55
CA LEU A 102 12.81 2.35 11.95
C LEU A 102 14.16 1.66 12.15
N LEU A 103 14.60 0.82 11.21
CA LEU A 103 15.89 0.12 11.27
C LEU A 103 16.69 0.39 10.01
N GLN A 104 17.94 0.80 10.18
CA GLN A 104 18.94 0.75 9.12
C GLN A 104 19.01 -0.70 8.68
N SER A 105 18.65 -0.98 7.41
CA SER A 105 18.42 -2.32 6.88
C SER A 105 19.52 -3.27 7.35
N LEU A 106 19.21 -4.10 8.36
CA LEU A 106 19.98 -5.30 8.60
C LEU A 106 19.98 -6.03 7.26
N ARG A 107 21.16 -6.41 6.77
CA ARG A 107 21.29 -7.24 5.56
C ARG A 107 20.68 -8.59 5.89
N THR A 108 19.36 -8.68 5.84
CA THR A 108 18.65 -9.94 5.98
C THR A 108 19.13 -10.82 4.85
N SER A 109 19.60 -12.02 5.19
CA SER A 109 19.84 -13.07 4.20
C SER A 109 18.65 -13.09 3.23
N GLY A 110 18.95 -13.21 1.92
CA GLY A 110 17.99 -12.91 0.86
C GLY A 110 16.60 -13.47 1.13
N ARG A 111 15.56 -12.64 0.93
CA ARG A 111 14.17 -12.96 1.27
C ARG A 111 13.81 -14.39 0.82
N PRO A 112 13.31 -15.25 1.73
CA PRO A 112 12.95 -16.61 1.37
C PRO A 112 11.90 -16.59 0.26
N PHE A 113 11.99 -17.57 -0.64
CA PHE A 113 11.01 -17.70 -1.72
C PHE A 113 9.64 -17.99 -1.12
N LYS A 114 8.65 -17.19 -1.51
CA LYS A 114 7.26 -17.41 -1.15
C LYS A 114 6.50 -17.74 -2.41
N PHE A 115 5.87 -18.92 -2.43
CA PHE A 115 4.94 -19.28 -3.50
C PHE A 115 3.77 -18.30 -3.50
N LEU A 116 3.49 -17.67 -4.63
CA LEU A 116 2.38 -16.74 -4.77
C LEU A 116 1.17 -17.51 -5.30
N LYS A 117 0.03 -17.39 -4.61
CA LYS A 117 -1.17 -18.16 -4.95
C LYS A 117 -1.58 -17.98 -6.42
N PHE A 118 -1.53 -16.75 -6.94
CA PHE A 118 -1.93 -16.45 -8.32
C PHE A 118 -1.09 -17.20 -9.37
N TRP A 119 0.11 -17.69 -9.04
CA TRP A 119 0.85 -18.55 -9.96
C TRP A 119 0.09 -19.84 -10.23
N ALA A 120 -0.63 -20.40 -9.25
CA ALA A 120 -1.43 -21.61 -9.46
C ALA A 120 -2.60 -21.39 -10.44
N ASP A 121 -3.09 -20.16 -10.53
CA ASP A 121 -4.24 -19.78 -11.36
C ASP A 121 -3.80 -19.40 -12.80
N HIS A 122 -2.50 -19.26 -13.05
CA HIS A 122 -1.98 -18.95 -14.39
C HIS A 122 -2.12 -20.15 -15.33
N CYS A 123 -2.62 -19.93 -16.55
CA CYS A 123 -2.84 -20.99 -17.54
C CYS A 123 -1.60 -21.88 -17.78
N ASP A 124 -0.43 -21.25 -17.92
CA ASP A 124 0.83 -21.96 -18.18
C ASP A 124 1.45 -22.63 -16.94
N PHE A 125 0.89 -22.45 -15.73
CA PHE A 125 1.49 -22.94 -14.49
C PHE A 125 1.70 -24.45 -14.49
N ILE A 126 0.64 -25.20 -14.80
CA ILE A 126 0.67 -26.66 -14.83
C ILE A 126 1.66 -27.14 -15.90
N GLN A 127 1.72 -26.47 -17.06
CA GLN A 127 2.65 -26.81 -18.13
C GLN A 127 4.10 -26.61 -17.68
N ILE A 128 4.41 -25.49 -17.02
CA ILE A 128 5.76 -25.19 -16.51
C ILE A 128 6.18 -26.20 -15.44
N VAL A 129 5.28 -26.53 -14.52
CA VAL A 129 5.54 -27.55 -13.49
C VAL A 129 5.84 -28.89 -14.14
N LYS A 130 5.02 -29.35 -15.09
CA LYS A 130 5.22 -30.61 -15.81
C LYS A 130 6.56 -30.64 -16.54
N GLN A 131 6.90 -29.60 -17.29
CA GLN A 131 8.17 -29.50 -18.01
C GLN A 131 9.39 -29.62 -17.09
N GLU A 132 9.33 -29.02 -15.89
CA GLU A 132 10.42 -29.13 -14.92
C GLU A 132 10.44 -30.51 -14.21
N TRP A 133 9.27 -31.10 -14.01
CA TRP A 133 9.12 -32.38 -13.32
C TRP A 133 9.51 -33.60 -14.16
N VAL A 134 9.52 -33.49 -15.49
CA VAL A 134 9.99 -34.55 -16.39
C VAL A 134 11.53 -34.67 -16.42
N LYS A 135 12.27 -33.59 -16.09
CA LYS A 135 13.75 -33.59 -16.16
C LYS A 135 14.38 -34.64 -15.24
N THR A 136 15.23 -35.50 -15.77
CA THR A 136 15.99 -36.49 -15.01
C THR A 136 17.33 -35.94 -14.57
N TYR A 137 17.71 -36.21 -13.31
CA TYR A 137 18.98 -35.79 -12.75
C TYR A 137 19.69 -37.00 -12.15
N PRO A 138 20.97 -37.26 -12.49
CA PRO A 138 21.74 -38.39 -11.97
C PRO A 138 22.27 -38.07 -10.56
N ARG A 139 21.37 -37.91 -9.59
CA ARG A 139 21.67 -37.59 -8.19
C ARG A 139 20.74 -38.33 -7.25
N LEU A 140 21.07 -38.30 -5.95
CA LEU A 140 20.21 -38.85 -4.89
C LEU A 140 18.81 -38.22 -4.92
N PRO A 141 17.74 -38.99 -4.64
CA PRO A 141 16.35 -38.53 -4.78
C PRO A 141 16.03 -37.19 -4.11
N LEU A 142 16.53 -36.96 -2.87
CA LEU A 142 16.31 -35.68 -2.17
C LEU A 142 16.99 -34.49 -2.85
N VAL A 143 18.17 -34.70 -3.44
CA VAL A 143 18.89 -33.66 -4.18
C VAL A 143 18.18 -33.37 -5.50
N VAL A 144 17.61 -34.40 -6.15
CA VAL A 144 16.79 -34.25 -7.36
C VAL A 144 15.55 -33.40 -7.09
N ILE A 145 14.83 -33.67 -6.00
CA ILE A 145 13.65 -32.88 -5.59
C ILE A 145 14.04 -31.43 -5.32
N HIS A 146 15.12 -31.20 -4.56
CA HIS A 146 15.59 -29.85 -4.27
C HIS A 146 15.96 -29.09 -5.55
N LEU A 147 16.65 -29.72 -6.50
CA LEU A 147 17.03 -29.11 -7.77
C LEU A 147 15.79 -28.75 -8.61
N LYS A 148 14.81 -29.65 -8.70
CA LYS A 148 13.54 -29.39 -9.40
C LYS A 148 12.82 -28.18 -8.80
N LEU A 149 12.69 -28.11 -7.47
CA LEU A 149 12.08 -26.95 -6.79
C LEU A 149 12.88 -25.66 -7.00
N LYS A 150 14.21 -25.75 -6.99
CA LYS A 150 15.11 -24.60 -7.22
C LYS A 150 14.99 -24.06 -8.65
N CYS A 151 14.92 -24.93 -9.65
CA CYS A 151 14.73 -24.55 -11.05
C CYS A 151 13.32 -24.01 -11.30
N LEU A 152 12.29 -24.68 -10.74
CA LEU A 152 10.90 -24.25 -10.82
C LEU A 152 10.72 -22.83 -10.27
N LYS A 153 11.38 -22.50 -9.15
CA LYS A 153 11.42 -21.14 -8.61
C LYS A 153 11.90 -20.11 -9.64
N GLY A 154 12.88 -20.44 -10.48
CA GLY A 154 13.37 -19.57 -11.55
C GLY A 154 12.32 -19.35 -12.64
N CYS A 155 11.65 -20.42 -13.06
CA CYS A 155 10.58 -20.37 -14.06
C CYS A 155 9.37 -19.56 -13.55
N LEU A 156 8.91 -19.81 -12.32
CA LEU A 156 7.80 -19.10 -11.70
C LEU A 156 8.10 -17.60 -11.52
N LYS A 157 9.35 -17.24 -11.20
CA LYS A 157 9.76 -15.83 -11.15
C LYS A 157 9.69 -15.13 -12.51
N ARG A 158 9.94 -15.84 -13.61
CA ARG A 158 9.85 -15.29 -14.97
C ARG A 158 8.41 -15.22 -15.46
N LEU A 159 7.54 -16.13 -14.99
CA LEU A 159 6.13 -16.17 -15.36
C LEU A 159 5.39 -14.89 -14.96
N SER A 160 5.81 -14.24 -13.87
CA SER A 160 5.15 -13.02 -13.40
C SER A 160 5.95 -11.76 -13.72
N THR A 161 5.46 -10.98 -14.69
CA THR A 161 5.47 -9.52 -14.56
C THR A 161 4.79 -9.19 -13.24
N ARG A 162 5.39 -8.36 -12.40
CA ARG A 162 4.81 -8.07 -11.09
C ARG A 162 3.34 -7.59 -11.28
N PRO A 163 2.37 -8.07 -10.46
CA PRO A 163 0.96 -7.71 -10.64
C PRO A 163 0.70 -6.20 -10.63
N ASP A 164 1.48 -5.46 -9.83
CA ASP A 164 1.49 -3.99 -9.79
C ASP A 164 1.72 -3.35 -11.18
N THR A 165 2.58 -3.97 -11.98
CA THR A 165 2.99 -3.50 -13.30
C THR A 165 1.94 -3.86 -14.35
N LEU A 166 1.29 -5.02 -14.21
CA LEU A 166 0.20 -5.45 -15.08
C LEU A 166 -1.04 -4.56 -14.88
N ALA A 167 -1.47 -4.35 -13.64
CA ALA A 167 -2.59 -3.46 -13.32
C ALA A 167 -2.30 -2.02 -13.78
N TYR A 168 -1.08 -1.52 -13.56
CA TYR A 168 -0.65 -0.22 -14.07
C TYR A 168 -0.74 -0.13 -15.60
N ASN A 169 -0.21 -1.12 -16.33
CA ASN A 169 -0.24 -1.12 -17.79
C ASN A 169 -1.66 -1.22 -18.35
N LEU A 170 -2.54 -2.01 -17.73
CA LEU A 170 -3.95 -2.11 -18.11
C LEU A 170 -4.69 -0.78 -17.86
N ARG A 171 -4.42 -0.09 -16.74
CA ARG A 171 -4.98 1.25 -16.47
C ARG A 171 -4.53 2.28 -17.51
N GLN A 172 -3.26 2.25 -17.91
CA GLN A 172 -2.76 3.14 -18.97
C GLN A 172 -3.42 2.87 -20.32
N LYS A 173 -3.64 1.59 -20.68
CA LYS A 173 -4.38 1.21 -21.90
C LYS A 173 -5.83 1.65 -21.84
N LEU A 174 -6.51 1.44 -20.71
CA LEU A 174 -7.90 1.87 -20.50
C LEU A 174 -8.03 3.39 -20.69
N TYR A 175 -7.13 4.18 -20.08
CA TYR A 175 -7.13 5.63 -20.22
C TYR A 175 -7.03 6.08 -21.69
N ARG A 176 -6.19 5.41 -22.49
CA ARG A 176 -6.06 5.71 -23.93
C ARG A 176 -7.32 5.38 -24.73
N ILE A 177 -7.97 4.25 -24.45
CA ILE A 177 -9.22 3.90 -25.15
C ILE A 177 -10.34 4.86 -24.74
N GLN A 178 -10.38 5.27 -23.47
CA GLN A 178 -11.39 6.18 -22.98
C GLN A 178 -11.23 7.59 -23.58
N ASP A 179 -9.99 8.06 -23.75
CA ASP A 179 -9.66 9.29 -24.49
C ASP A 179 -10.06 9.20 -25.98
N GLN A 180 -9.91 8.04 -26.60
CA GLN A 180 -10.36 7.79 -27.98
C GLN A 180 -11.89 7.72 -28.12
N LEU A 181 -12.59 7.17 -27.12
CA LEU A 181 -14.06 7.12 -27.07
C LEU A 181 -14.68 8.51 -26.85
N ASP A 182 -14.05 9.37 -26.04
CA ASP A 182 -14.46 10.77 -25.87
C ASP A 182 -14.41 11.54 -27.20
N ALA A 183 -13.48 11.17 -28.10
CA ALA A 183 -13.37 11.74 -29.45
C ALA A 183 -14.27 11.04 -30.49
N ARG A 184 -14.64 9.77 -30.29
CA ARG A 184 -15.43 8.93 -31.22
C ARG A 184 -16.42 8.02 -30.48
N PRO A 185 -17.55 8.56 -30.01
CA PRO A 185 -18.49 7.83 -29.15
C PRO A 185 -19.30 6.71 -29.85
N GLU A 186 -19.29 6.65 -31.19
CA GLU A 186 -20.05 5.67 -31.97
C GLU A 186 -19.24 4.42 -32.37
N ASP A 187 -17.96 4.36 -32.01
CA ASP A 187 -17.10 3.23 -32.36
C ASP A 187 -17.37 2.02 -31.45
N GLU A 188 -18.18 1.07 -31.95
CA GLU A 188 -18.54 -0.16 -31.25
C GLU A 188 -17.34 -1.10 -30.99
N GLU A 189 -16.28 -1.02 -31.81
CA GLU A 189 -15.06 -1.82 -31.60
C GLU A 189 -14.29 -1.30 -30.38
N LEU A 190 -14.16 0.03 -30.24
CA LEU A 190 -13.55 0.64 -29.06
C LEU A 190 -14.33 0.35 -27.77
N LYS A 191 -15.66 0.32 -27.84
CA LYS A 191 -16.51 -0.07 -26.69
C LYS A 191 -16.29 -1.52 -26.29
N ASN A 192 -16.22 -2.45 -27.25
CA ASN A 192 -15.93 -3.85 -26.97
C ASN A 192 -14.53 -4.04 -26.37
N GLN A 193 -13.53 -3.33 -26.89
CA GLN A 193 -12.18 -3.34 -26.33
C GLN A 193 -12.13 -2.77 -24.92
N GLU A 194 -12.91 -1.72 -24.63
CA GLU A 194 -13.05 -1.17 -23.28
C GLU A 194 -13.63 -2.21 -22.31
N ILE A 195 -14.69 -2.93 -22.69
CA ILE A 195 -15.32 -3.97 -21.86
C ILE A 195 -14.32 -5.08 -21.53
N ILE A 196 -13.57 -5.56 -22.52
CA ILE A 196 -12.56 -6.60 -22.34
C ILE A 196 -11.43 -6.11 -21.42
N LEU A 197 -10.93 -4.89 -21.63
CA LEU A 197 -9.88 -4.31 -20.79
C LEU A 197 -10.35 -4.09 -19.34
N ARG A 198 -11.61 -3.68 -19.13
CA ARG A 198 -12.20 -3.55 -17.79
C ARG A 198 -12.25 -4.91 -17.08
N GLN A 199 -12.65 -5.97 -17.77
CA GLN A 199 -12.65 -7.33 -17.20
C GLN A 199 -11.23 -7.79 -16.85
N GLN A 200 -10.25 -7.58 -17.74
CA GLN A 200 -8.85 -7.90 -17.48
C GLN A 200 -8.29 -7.09 -16.30
N LEU A 201 -8.68 -5.82 -16.17
CA LEU A 201 -8.26 -4.96 -15.06
C LEU A 201 -8.85 -5.41 -13.73
N ILE A 202 -10.12 -5.85 -13.70
CA ILE A 202 -10.74 -6.41 -12.50
C ILE A 202 -9.99 -7.66 -12.05
N GLN A 203 -9.64 -8.55 -12.97
CA GLN A 203 -8.86 -9.74 -12.65
C GLN A 203 -7.46 -9.37 -12.14
N ALA A 204 -6.76 -8.46 -12.81
CA ALA A 204 -5.43 -8.01 -12.38
C ALA A 204 -5.46 -7.33 -11.00
N ASN A 205 -6.50 -6.55 -10.70
CA ASN A 205 -6.68 -5.94 -9.37
C ASN A 205 -6.94 -7.00 -8.28
N LYS A 206 -7.70 -8.06 -8.57
CA LYS A 206 -7.89 -9.19 -7.64
C LYS A 206 -6.57 -9.90 -7.36
N ASP A 207 -5.74 -10.09 -8.39
CA ASP A 207 -4.43 -10.72 -8.26
C ASP A 207 -3.45 -9.82 -7.48
N GLU A 208 -3.50 -8.51 -7.70
CA GLU A 208 -2.76 -7.50 -6.95
C GLU A 208 -3.18 -7.49 -5.47
N GLU A 209 -4.49 -7.52 -5.19
CA GLU A 209 -5.03 -7.60 -3.84
C GLU A 209 -4.59 -8.90 -3.14
N GLY A 210 -4.66 -10.04 -3.83
CA GLY A 210 -4.17 -11.32 -3.34
C GLY A 210 -2.67 -11.31 -3.05
N PHE A 211 -1.87 -10.69 -3.92
CA PHE A 211 -0.44 -10.49 -3.73
C PHE A 211 -0.14 -9.67 -2.47
N TYR A 212 -0.83 -8.53 -2.28
CA TYR A 212 -0.62 -7.70 -1.10
C TYR A 212 -1.14 -8.37 0.18
N LYS A 213 -2.30 -9.04 0.15
CA LYS A 213 -2.83 -9.85 1.27
C LYS A 213 -1.82 -10.90 1.73
N GLN A 214 -1.22 -11.64 0.79
CA GLN A 214 -0.24 -12.66 1.12
C GLN A 214 1.08 -12.07 1.65
N LYS A 215 1.47 -10.88 1.21
CA LYS A 215 2.71 -10.20 1.60
C LYS A 215 2.59 -9.49 2.95
N SER A 216 1.44 -8.90 3.24
CA SER A 216 1.16 -8.13 4.45
C SER A 216 0.89 -9.00 5.68
N ARG A 217 0.75 -10.33 5.52
CA ARG A 217 0.32 -11.25 6.60
C ARG A 217 -0.95 -10.74 7.30
N ILE A 218 -1.82 -10.03 6.58
CA ILE A 218 -3.07 -9.53 7.15
C ILE A 218 -4.03 -10.71 7.33
N GLN A 219 -3.86 -11.40 8.47
CA GLN A 219 -4.91 -12.18 9.10
C GLN A 219 -5.88 -11.24 9.83
N TRP A 220 -5.40 -10.06 10.25
CA TRP A 220 -6.11 -9.07 11.06
C TRP A 220 -7.42 -8.53 10.47
N LEU A 221 -7.58 -8.46 9.13
CA LEU A 221 -8.84 -8.02 8.52
C LEU A 221 -9.98 -9.04 8.67
N LYS A 222 -9.69 -10.32 8.95
CA LYS A 222 -10.73 -11.33 9.21
C LYS A 222 -11.26 -11.31 10.64
N ASP A 223 -10.46 -10.82 11.59
CA ASP A 223 -10.79 -10.87 13.01
C ASP A 223 -11.26 -9.49 13.55
N GLY A 224 -11.29 -8.45 12.70
CA GLY A 224 -11.57 -7.06 13.10
C GLY A 224 -13.03 -6.60 13.00
N ASP A 225 -13.91 -7.36 12.33
CA ASP A 225 -15.34 -7.03 12.17
C ASP A 225 -16.27 -7.92 13.01
N ALA A 226 -15.70 -8.85 13.79
CA ALA A 226 -16.45 -9.67 14.74
C ALA A 226 -16.32 -9.09 16.16
N ASN A 227 -16.76 -7.85 16.35
CA ASN A 227 -17.06 -7.33 17.68
C ASN A 227 -18.58 -7.23 17.83
N THR A 228 -19.08 -8.07 18.73
CA THR A 228 -20.34 -7.88 19.47
C THR A 228 -20.28 -6.57 20.25
#